data_AF-A0A9Q1GZ51-F1
#
_entry.id   AF-A0A9Q1GZ51-F1
#
_cell.length_a   1.000
_cell.length_b   1.000
_cell.length_c   1.000
_cell.angle_alpha   90.00
_cell.angle_beta   90.00
_cell.angle_gamma   90.00
#
_symmetry.space_group_name_H-M   'P 1'
#
loop_
_entity.id
_entity.type
_entity.pdbx_description
1 polymer ?
#
loop_
_entity_poly.entity_id
_entity_poly.type
_entity_poly.pdbx_seq_one_letter_code
_entity_poly.pdbx_strand_id
1 'polypeptide(L)'
;MKPRPIHVRFLRFSDREAVLKAAPLKLKGTTFKGQKIFITDDVSPSVRENRKVLRQHLHELKKRSDVNYAFIPWVVPACLIIVKHDGSRQKLTEGDMELLQ
;
A
#
# COMPACT_ATOMS: atom_id res chain seq x y z
N MET A 1 -7.82 -28.06 -5.74
CA MET A 1 -7.58 -27.43 -4.41
C MET A 1 -6.83 -26.12 -4.61
N LYS A 2 -7.15 -25.07 -3.85
CA LYS A 2 -6.36 -23.83 -3.86
C LYS A 2 -5.09 -24.03 -3.01
N PRO A 3 -3.89 -23.70 -3.51
CA PRO A 3 -2.67 -23.74 -2.70
C PRO A 3 -2.79 -22.87 -1.45
N ARG A 4 -2.21 -23.31 -0.34
CA ARG A 4 -2.14 -22.50 0.88
C ARG A 4 -1.10 -21.39 0.72
N PRO A 5 -1.35 -20.17 1.24
CA PRO A 5 -0.34 -19.13 1.30
C PRO A 5 0.89 -19.57 2.11
N ILE A 6 2.06 -19.07 1.73
CA ILE A 6 3.30 -19.26 2.48
C ILE A 6 3.57 -17.98 3.28
N HIS A 7 3.65 -18.10 4.60
CA HIS A 7 4.06 -16.98 5.47
C HIS A 7 5.58 -16.93 5.54
N VAL A 8 6.15 -15.78 5.20
CA VAL A 8 7.60 -15.56 5.21
C VAL A 8 7.92 -14.48 6.23
N ARG A 9 8.72 -14.83 7.25
CA ARG A 9 9.22 -13.89 8.25
C ARG A 9 10.64 -13.47 7.89
N PHE A 10 10.81 -12.19 7.57
CA PHE A 10 12.12 -11.60 7.35
C PHE A 10 12.81 -11.30 8.68
N LEU A 11 14.15 -11.36 8.70
CA LEU A 11 14.95 -10.98 9.86
C LEU A 11 14.87 -9.47 10.13
N ARG A 12 14.91 -8.66 9.07
CA ARG A 12 14.87 -7.19 9.15
C ARG A 12 13.59 -6.65 8.52
N PHE A 13 13.08 -5.59 9.12
CA PHE A 13 11.93 -4.86 8.59
C PHE A 13 12.21 -4.27 7.20
N SER A 14 13.42 -3.73 7.00
CA SER A 14 13.87 -3.16 5.71
C SER A 14 13.80 -4.17 4.56
N ASP A 15 14.16 -5.43 4.83
CA ASP A 15 14.21 -6.46 3.80
C ASP A 15 12.80 -6.82 3.34
N ARG A 16 11.87 -6.93 4.30
CA ARG A 16 10.43 -7.08 4.02
C ARG A 16 9.92 -5.93 3.15
N GLU A 17 10.21 -4.68 3.52
CA GLU A 17 9.77 -3.51 2.75
C GLU A 17 10.36 -3.49 1.33
N ALA A 18 11.64 -3.81 1.19
CA ALA A 18 12.31 -3.86 -0.11
C ALA A 18 11.66 -4.90 -1.04
N VAL A 19 11.36 -6.10 -0.53
CA VAL A 19 10.67 -7.16 -1.29
C VAL A 19 9.26 -6.71 -1.69
N LEU A 20 8.48 -6.16 -0.75
CA LEU A 20 7.12 -5.70 -1.03
C LEU A 20 7.08 -4.55 -2.06
N LYS A 21 8.07 -3.64 -2.03
CA LYS A 21 8.19 -2.54 -2.99
C LYS A 21 8.55 -3.02 -4.40
N ALA A 22 9.44 -4.01 -4.50
CA ALA A 22 9.91 -4.54 -5.78
C ALA A 22 8.95 -5.55 -6.42
N ALA A 23 8.18 -6.28 -5.62
CA ALA A 23 7.35 -7.39 -6.09
C ALA A 23 6.36 -7.03 -7.21
N PRO A 24 5.59 -5.92 -7.15
CA PRO A 24 4.63 -5.58 -8.21
C PRO A 24 5.28 -5.40 -9.58
N LEU A 25 6.50 -4.83 -9.62
CA LEU A 25 7.23 -4.61 -10.87
C LEU A 25 7.87 -5.91 -11.36
N LYS A 26 8.53 -6.68 -10.48
CA LYS A 26 9.23 -7.90 -10.87
C LYS A 26 8.31 -9.08 -11.18
N LEU A 27 7.13 -9.15 -10.57
CA LEU A 27 6.15 -10.20 -10.80
C LEU A 27 5.18 -9.88 -11.95
N LYS A 28 5.17 -8.64 -12.47
CA LYS A 28 4.32 -8.27 -13.60
C LYS A 28 4.76 -9.01 -14.86
N GLY A 29 3.94 -9.94 -15.32
CA GLY A 29 4.22 -10.74 -16.53
C GLY A 29 5.13 -11.95 -16.29
N THR A 30 5.71 -12.08 -15.09
CA THR A 30 6.58 -13.21 -14.74
C THR A 30 5.73 -14.37 -14.19
N THR A 31 6.13 -15.60 -14.51
CA THR A 31 5.54 -16.81 -13.92
C THR A 31 6.59 -17.60 -13.16
N PHE A 32 6.17 -18.27 -12.09
CA PHE A 32 6.97 -19.24 -11.38
C PHE A 32 6.43 -20.63 -11.68
N LYS A 33 7.23 -21.47 -12.34
CA LYS A 33 6.81 -22.81 -12.80
C LYS A 33 5.50 -22.77 -13.61
N GLY A 34 5.36 -21.78 -14.50
CA GLY A 34 4.16 -21.58 -15.33
C GLY A 34 2.96 -20.97 -14.60
N GLN A 35 3.06 -20.65 -13.31
CA GLN A 35 1.97 -20.07 -12.53
C GLN A 35 2.25 -18.62 -12.14
N LYS A 36 1.21 -17.77 -12.17
CA LYS A 36 1.29 -16.41 -11.62
C LYS A 36 1.30 -16.50 -10.10
N ILE A 37 2.24 -15.80 -9.48
CA ILE A 37 2.34 -15.69 -8.02
C ILE A 37 2.20 -14.23 -7.60
N PHE A 38 1.73 -14.03 -6.37
CA PHE A 38 1.57 -12.71 -5.77
C PHE A 38 2.25 -12.70 -4.41
N ILE A 39 2.92 -11.59 -4.11
CA ILE A 39 3.51 -11.33 -2.79
C ILE A 39 2.75 -10.15 -2.20
N THR A 40 2.18 -10.35 -1.02
CA THR A 40 1.43 -9.34 -0.28
C THR A 40 1.88 -9.33 1.17
N ASP A 41 1.62 -8.25 1.87
CA ASP A 41 1.98 -8.19 3.28
C ASP A 41 1.01 -8.97 4.18
N ASP A 42 1.57 -9.56 5.24
CA ASP A 42 0.79 -10.19 6.30
C ASP A 42 0.41 -9.15 7.34
N VAL A 43 -0.85 -8.71 7.28
CA VAL A 43 -1.45 -7.70 8.16
C VAL A 43 -2.85 -8.15 8.58
N SER A 44 -3.31 -7.62 9.71
CA SER A 44 -4.64 -7.93 10.24
C SER A 44 -5.75 -7.58 9.24
N PRO A 45 -6.92 -8.25 9.32
CA PRO A 45 -8.08 -7.91 8.48
C PRO A 45 -8.48 -6.44 8.57
N SER A 46 -8.42 -5.84 9.77
CA SER A 46 -8.72 -4.40 9.98
C SER A 46 -7.81 -3.50 9.14
N VAL A 47 -6.49 -3.70 9.18
CA VAL A 47 -5.54 -2.90 8.39
C VAL A 47 -5.80 -3.04 6.88
N ARG A 48 -6.24 -4.22 6.42
CA ARG A 48 -6.59 -4.43 5.00
C ARG A 48 -7.82 -3.60 4.60
N GLU A 49 -8.85 -3.57 5.43
CA GLU A 49 -10.06 -2.79 5.17
C GLU A 49 -9.76 -1.29 5.21
N ASN A 50 -9.01 -0.81 6.21
CA ASN A 50 -8.60 0.59 6.28
C ASN A 50 -7.84 1.03 5.02
N ARG A 51 -6.92 0.20 4.52
CA ARG A 51 -6.23 0.48 3.24
C ARG A 51 -7.15 0.45 2.02
N LYS A 52 -8.24 -0.32 2.07
CA LYS A 52 -9.24 -0.35 0.99
C LYS A 52 -10.05 0.95 0.97
N VAL A 53 -10.47 1.44 2.15
CA VAL A 53 -11.09 2.77 2.30
C VAL A 53 -10.15 3.86 1.79
N LEU A 54 -8.91 3.91 2.29
CA LEU A 54 -7.92 4.90 1.83
C LEU A 54 -7.67 4.84 0.30
N ARG A 55 -7.72 3.64 -0.31
CA ARG A 55 -7.56 3.49 -1.77
C ARG A 55 -8.70 4.11 -2.57
N GLN A 56 -9.93 4.13 -2.03
CA GLN A 56 -11.08 4.77 -2.70
C GLN A 56 -10.86 6.28 -2.80
N HIS A 57 -10.35 6.90 -1.74
CA HIS A 57 -10.08 8.35 -1.73
C HIS A 57 -8.79 8.74 -2.46
N LEU A 58 -7.84 7.81 -2.61
CA LEU A 58 -6.55 8.07 -3.26
C LEU A 58 -6.69 8.64 -4.67
N HIS A 59 -7.70 8.22 -5.42
CA HIS A 59 -7.92 8.70 -6.78
C HIS A 59 -8.34 10.17 -6.80
N GLU A 60 -9.27 10.57 -5.95
CA GLU A 60 -9.74 11.96 -5.87
C GLU A 60 -8.67 12.89 -5.30
N LEU A 61 -7.90 12.44 -4.30
CA LEU A 61 -6.79 13.20 -3.75
C LEU A 61 -5.70 13.52 -4.78
N LYS A 62 -5.46 12.60 -5.73
CA LYS A 62 -4.50 12.82 -6.82
C LYS A 62 -4.96 13.85 -7.86
N LYS A 63 -6.26 14.17 -7.92
CA LYS A 63 -6.81 15.17 -8.86
C LYS A 63 -6.77 16.58 -8.31
N ARG A 64 -6.56 16.75 -7.00
CA ARG A 64 -6.50 18.07 -6.36
C ARG A 64 -5.32 18.88 -6.90
N SER A 65 -5.56 20.16 -7.16
CA SER A 65 -4.54 21.08 -7.71
C SER A 65 -3.38 21.37 -6.76
N ASP A 66 -3.58 21.20 -5.44
CA ASP A 66 -2.53 21.39 -4.44
C ASP A 66 -1.64 20.17 -4.24
N VAL A 67 -1.97 19.02 -4.85
CA VAL A 67 -1.31 17.74 -4.63
C VAL A 67 -0.35 17.40 -5.77
N ASN A 68 0.93 17.25 -5.45
CA ASN A 68 1.95 16.78 -6.38
C ASN A 68 1.85 15.25 -6.55
N TYR A 69 1.84 14.50 -5.45
CA TYR A 69 1.56 13.06 -5.46
C TYR A 69 1.00 12.56 -4.13
N ALA A 70 0.20 11.50 -4.21
CA ALA A 70 -0.34 10.81 -3.04
C ALA A 70 -0.18 9.29 -3.17
N PHE A 71 0.07 8.61 -2.05
CA PHE A 71 0.23 7.15 -2.00
C PHE A 71 -0.04 6.57 -0.61
N ILE A 72 -0.32 5.27 -0.57
CA ILE A 72 -0.52 4.50 0.68
C ILE A 72 0.74 3.67 0.91
N PRO A 73 1.59 4.02 1.90
CA PRO A 73 2.77 3.22 2.23
C PRO A 73 2.40 1.88 2.90
N TRP A 74 3.34 0.93 2.86
CA TRP A 74 3.23 -0.40 3.48
C TRP A 74 3.49 -0.39 5.00
N VAL A 75 2.95 0.62 5.68
CA VAL A 75 3.07 0.82 7.14
C VAL A 75 1.82 0.35 7.88
N VAL A 76 1.97 0.16 9.20
CA VAL A 76 0.89 -0.15 10.14
C VAL A 76 1.01 0.85 11.30
N PRO A 77 -0.06 1.56 11.71
CA PRO A 77 -1.42 1.51 11.14
C PRO A 77 -1.48 2.06 9.70
N ALA A 78 -2.54 1.71 8.98
CA ALA A 78 -2.76 2.17 7.61
C ALA A 78 -2.83 3.71 7.55
N CYS A 79 -2.15 4.32 6.58
CA CYS A 79 -2.22 5.75 6.34
C CYS A 79 -2.05 6.08 4.86
N LEU A 80 -2.43 7.29 4.48
CA LEU A 80 -2.22 7.89 3.17
C LEU A 80 -1.28 9.09 3.33
N ILE A 81 -0.28 9.17 2.46
CA ILE A 81 0.67 10.28 2.41
C ILE A 81 0.34 11.16 1.22
N ILE A 82 0.15 12.45 1.47
CA ILE A 82 0.00 13.49 0.47
C ILE A 82 1.26 14.34 0.49
N VAL A 83 1.83 14.59 -0.68
CA VAL A 83 2.90 15.56 -0.88
C VAL A 83 2.37 16.66 -1.79
N LYS A 84 2.42 17.89 -1.31
CA LYS A 84 1.92 19.08 -2.00
C LYS A 84 3.01 19.73 -2.86
N HIS A 85 2.62 20.65 -3.73
CA HIS A 85 3.56 21.37 -4.59
C HIS A 85 4.52 22.29 -3.83
N ASP A 86 4.12 22.77 -2.65
CA ASP A 86 4.98 23.57 -1.75
C ASP A 86 6.02 22.72 -1.00
N GLY A 87 6.07 21.41 -1.24
CA GLY A 87 6.95 20.45 -0.56
C GLY A 87 6.43 19.99 0.81
N SER A 88 5.30 20.51 1.28
CA SER A 88 4.68 20.06 2.53
C SER A 88 4.15 18.64 2.39
N ARG A 89 4.22 17.90 3.50
CA ARG A 89 3.78 16.50 3.57
C ARG A 89 2.71 16.37 4.64
N GLN A 90 1.57 15.80 4.25
CA GLN A 90 0.47 15.48 5.15
C GLN A 90 0.31 13.96 5.24
N LYS A 91 0.10 13.46 6.46
CA LYS A 91 -0.26 12.07 6.73
C LYS A 91 -1.71 12.04 7.17
N LEU A 92 -2.51 11.21 6.51
CA LEU A 92 -3.91 10.98 6.82
C LEU A 92 -4.10 9.53 7.24
N THR A 93 -4.94 9.32 8.25
CA THR A 93 -5.44 8.03 8.69
C THR A 93 -6.91 7.91 8.30
N GLU A 94 -7.53 6.76 8.56
CA GLU A 94 -8.96 6.56 8.32
C GLU A 94 -9.83 7.61 9.03
N GLY A 95 -9.55 7.93 10.29
CA GLY A 95 -10.30 8.93 11.05
C GLY A 95 -10.16 10.35 10.49
N ASP A 96 -9.07 10.65 9.78
CA ASP A 96 -8.86 11.97 9.17
C ASP A 96 -9.63 12.12 7.84
N MET A 97 -10.15 11.03 7.28
CA MET A 97 -10.88 11.05 6.01
C MET A 97 -12.30 11.61 6.16
N GLU A 98 -12.89 11.53 7.36
CA GLU A 98 -14.18 12.14 7.68
C GLU A 98 -14.12 13.68 7.63
N LEU A 99 -12.93 14.26 7.80
CA LEU A 99 -12.68 15.71 7.77
C LEU A 99 -12.43 16.27 6.35
N LEU A 100 -12.46 15.41 5.33
CA LEU A 100 -12.17 15.78 3.94
C LEU A 100 -13.41 15.82 3.04
N GLN A 101 -14.60 15.68 3.62
CA GLN A 101 -15.90 15.95 2.98
C GLN A 101 -16.23 17.44 3.07
#